data_AF-A0A3N2KND2-F1
#
_entry.id   AF-A0A3N2KND2-F1
#
_cell.length_a   1.000
_cell.length_b   1.000
_cell.length_c   1.000
_cell.angle_alpha   90.00
_cell.angle_beta   90.00
_cell.angle_gamma   90.00
#
_symmetry.space_group_name_H-M   'P 1'
#
loop_
_entity.id
_entity.type
_entity.pdbx_description
1 polymer ?
#
loop_
_entity_poly.entity_id
_entity_poly.type
_entity_poly.pdbx_seq_one_letter_code
_entity_poly.pdbx_strand_id
1 'polypeptide(L)'
;MGYNLKDFLNGATVIPFEDDILSGLETICQAYAEDEEPLSVIDEMSSYLYADVFPTEFSEFLQESILGQSISGIKYISESLKIRLAQYILYLTIINEEDSVERTFLCSNWMNYIVLKHNDLTSLPNAMLLSHLYQYHINAYVQNLCENRRCEDGLEEIVRNLLSLIPATNYADGDFEFDNSSVWNALRQICDEAILKRIADLISKFHEEQFNIKTVYLSVKGLVDLLEYPYYNIDIVNAIEMVLSGKRNTRSELWKYIENLQNLGVTPVCNLDSSIILRALRHKNDTFDIQNKSLKLSIKEFAVYLFYELLLEKIELTKIQEHE
;
A
#
# COMPACT_ATOMS: atom_id res chain seq x y z
N MET A 1 -13.84 -23.96 -5.98
CA MET A 1 -15.26 -23.66 -6.29
C MET A 1 -15.41 -22.18 -6.03
N GLY A 2 -15.98 -21.38 -6.94
CA GLY A 2 -16.08 -19.93 -6.73
C GLY A 2 -17.16 -19.55 -5.71
N TYR A 3 -16.99 -18.43 -5.02
CA TYR A 3 -17.98 -17.84 -4.12
C TYR A 3 -18.81 -16.79 -4.87
N ASN A 4 -20.09 -16.68 -4.52
CA ASN A 4 -21.00 -15.69 -5.09
C ASN A 4 -21.31 -14.57 -4.10
N LEU A 5 -21.99 -13.51 -4.54
CA LEU A 5 -22.32 -12.36 -3.68
C LEU A 5 -23.09 -12.77 -2.41
N LYS A 6 -24.00 -13.76 -2.51
CA LYS A 6 -24.79 -14.22 -1.37
C LYS A 6 -23.92 -14.81 -0.26
N ASP A 7 -22.80 -15.44 -0.60
CA ASP A 7 -21.82 -15.95 0.37
C ASP A 7 -21.19 -14.78 1.15
N PHE A 8 -20.80 -13.70 0.47
CA PHE A 8 -20.24 -12.49 1.08
C PHE A 8 -21.25 -11.68 1.86
N LEU A 9 -22.54 -11.71 1.49
CA LEU A 9 -23.60 -11.02 2.22
C LEU A 9 -24.15 -11.82 3.41
N ASN A 10 -23.70 -13.04 3.63
CA ASN A 10 -24.19 -13.88 4.71
C ASN A 10 -23.87 -13.27 6.09
N GLY A 11 -24.91 -12.89 6.85
CA GLY A 11 -24.78 -12.20 8.12
C GLY A 11 -24.60 -10.68 8.01
N ALA A 12 -24.73 -10.09 6.81
CA ALA A 12 -24.83 -8.63 6.62
C ALA A 12 -26.16 -8.08 7.16
N THR A 13 -27.21 -8.89 7.08
CA THR A 13 -28.58 -8.54 7.46
C THR A 13 -29.22 -9.68 8.24
N VAL A 14 -30.17 -9.34 9.12
CA VAL A 14 -30.97 -10.32 9.86
C VAL A 14 -31.93 -11.07 8.92
N ILE A 15 -32.41 -10.39 7.88
CA ILE A 15 -33.28 -10.93 6.85
C ILE A 15 -32.46 -11.01 5.56
N PRO A 16 -32.30 -12.21 4.96
CA PRO A 16 -31.63 -12.36 3.68
C PRO A 16 -32.29 -11.49 2.60
N PHE A 17 -31.48 -10.94 1.69
CA PHE A 17 -32.00 -10.20 0.54
C PHE A 17 -32.80 -11.12 -0.39
N GLU A 18 -33.82 -10.53 -1.03
CA GLU A 18 -34.57 -11.17 -2.10
C GLU A 18 -33.67 -11.35 -3.36
N ASP A 19 -33.96 -12.34 -4.19
CA ASP A 19 -33.10 -12.75 -5.31
C ASP A 19 -32.92 -11.63 -6.36
N ASP A 20 -33.92 -10.77 -6.52
CA ASP A 20 -33.89 -9.60 -7.41
C ASP A 20 -32.92 -8.51 -6.89
N ILE A 21 -32.95 -8.24 -5.58
CA ILE A 21 -32.01 -7.32 -4.93
C ILE A 21 -30.59 -7.87 -4.99
N LEU A 22 -30.40 -9.17 -4.74
CA LEU A 22 -29.10 -9.83 -4.87
C LEU A 22 -28.55 -9.71 -6.29
N SER A 23 -29.37 -9.99 -7.31
CA SER A 23 -28.98 -9.90 -8.71
C SER A 23 -28.60 -8.47 -9.12
N GLY A 24 -29.34 -7.47 -8.63
CA GLY A 24 -29.04 -6.06 -8.86
C GLY A 24 -27.70 -5.65 -8.24
N LEU A 25 -27.47 -6.01 -6.97
CA LEU A 25 -26.18 -5.74 -6.30
C LEU A 25 -25.01 -6.46 -6.98
N GLU A 26 -25.20 -7.70 -7.43
CA GLU A 26 -24.17 -8.45 -8.14
C GLU A 26 -23.79 -7.79 -9.46
N THR A 27 -24.79 -7.30 -10.21
CA THR A 27 -24.57 -6.53 -11.44
C THR A 27 -23.78 -5.25 -11.18
N ILE A 28 -24.07 -4.54 -10.08
CA ILE A 28 -23.35 -3.31 -9.71
C ILE A 28 -21.90 -3.64 -9.36
N CYS A 29 -21.66 -4.69 -8.57
CA CYS A 29 -20.30 -5.11 -8.22
C CYS A 29 -19.49 -5.54 -9.46
N GLN A 30 -20.11 -6.26 -10.39
CA GLN A 30 -19.47 -6.65 -11.65
C GLN A 30 -19.11 -5.43 -12.49
N ALA A 31 -20.03 -4.49 -12.64
CA ALA A 31 -19.78 -3.26 -13.40
C ALA A 31 -18.57 -2.48 -12.83
N TYR A 32 -18.51 -2.31 -11.51
CA TYR A 32 -17.35 -1.64 -10.89
C TYR A 32 -16.03 -2.38 -11.12
N ALA A 33 -16.05 -3.71 -11.02
CA ALA A 33 -14.86 -4.53 -11.21
C ALA A 33 -14.37 -4.57 -12.67
N GLU A 34 -15.25 -4.32 -13.65
CA GLU A 34 -14.95 -4.37 -15.08
C GLU A 34 -14.67 -2.99 -15.71
N ASP A 35 -15.29 -1.93 -15.20
CA ASP A 35 -15.16 -0.57 -15.77
C ASP A 35 -13.83 0.11 -15.38
N GLU A 36 -13.22 -0.31 -14.28
CA GLU A 36 -11.99 0.28 -13.73
C GLU A 36 -10.75 -0.59 -13.98
N GLU A 37 -9.57 0.03 -13.89
CA GLU A 37 -8.30 -0.69 -14.02
C GLU A 37 -8.09 -1.64 -12.82
N PRO A 38 -7.80 -2.94 -13.04
CA PRO A 38 -7.82 -3.95 -11.98
C PRO A 38 -6.93 -3.62 -10.78
N LEU A 39 -5.72 -3.10 -11.00
CA LEU A 39 -4.83 -2.73 -9.90
C LEU A 39 -5.40 -1.58 -9.08
N SER A 40 -5.98 -0.57 -9.73
CA SER A 40 -6.64 0.56 -9.08
C SER A 40 -7.81 0.11 -8.20
N VAL A 41 -8.62 -0.85 -8.67
CA VAL A 41 -9.69 -1.46 -7.86
C VAL A 41 -9.10 -2.21 -6.66
N ILE A 42 -8.02 -2.98 -6.85
CA ILE A 42 -7.34 -3.66 -5.74
C ILE A 42 -6.82 -2.68 -4.71
N ASP A 43 -6.21 -1.58 -5.14
CA ASP A 43 -5.67 -0.56 -4.26
C ASP A 43 -6.78 0.15 -3.48
N GLU A 44 -7.84 0.61 -4.13
CA GLU A 44 -8.95 1.28 -3.45
C GLU A 44 -9.66 0.36 -2.45
N MET A 45 -10.04 -0.86 -2.88
CA MET A 45 -10.74 -1.81 -2.01
C MET A 45 -9.85 -2.25 -0.84
N SER A 46 -8.55 -2.48 -1.08
CA SER A 46 -7.62 -2.86 -0.02
C SER A 46 -7.36 -1.71 0.96
N SER A 47 -7.28 -0.48 0.46
CA SER A 47 -7.18 0.72 1.32
C SER A 47 -8.38 0.85 2.25
N TYR A 48 -9.57 0.64 1.69
CA TYR A 48 -10.81 0.72 2.45
C TYR A 48 -10.90 -0.37 3.51
N LEU A 49 -10.59 -1.61 3.13
CA LEU A 49 -10.73 -2.76 4.01
C LEU A 49 -9.65 -2.85 5.09
N TYR A 50 -8.44 -2.35 4.81
CA TYR A 50 -7.26 -2.60 5.67
C TYR A 50 -6.52 -1.34 6.10
N ALA A 51 -6.84 -0.15 5.59
CA ALA A 51 -6.12 1.08 5.93
C ALA A 51 -7.02 2.20 6.45
N ASP A 52 -8.29 1.91 6.75
CA ASP A 52 -9.31 2.86 7.23
C ASP A 52 -9.50 4.07 6.29
N VAL A 53 -9.20 3.91 5.00
CA VAL A 53 -9.35 4.97 3.98
C VAL A 53 -10.77 4.95 3.44
N PHE A 54 -11.43 6.10 3.37
CA PHE A 54 -12.78 6.16 2.82
C PHE A 54 -12.77 5.99 1.29
N PRO A 55 -13.55 5.06 0.72
CA PRO A 55 -13.54 4.79 -0.71
C PRO A 55 -14.52 5.72 -1.42
N THR A 56 -14.05 6.89 -1.83
CA THR A 56 -14.90 7.95 -2.40
C THR A 56 -15.51 7.53 -3.74
N GLU A 57 -14.69 7.04 -4.68
CA GLU A 57 -15.13 6.65 -6.03
C GLU A 57 -16.13 5.49 -5.97
N PHE A 58 -15.80 4.43 -5.24
CA PHE A 58 -16.71 3.31 -5.01
C PHE A 58 -18.00 3.73 -4.30
N SER A 59 -17.93 4.61 -3.29
CA SER A 59 -19.12 5.08 -2.58
C SER A 59 -20.05 5.90 -3.47
N GLU A 60 -19.50 6.76 -4.31
CA GLU A 60 -20.25 7.55 -5.29
C GLU A 60 -20.89 6.64 -6.33
N PHE A 61 -20.10 5.75 -6.96
CA PHE A 61 -20.59 4.80 -7.95
C PHE A 61 -21.73 3.92 -7.40
N LEU A 62 -21.56 3.40 -6.19
CA LEU A 62 -22.55 2.54 -5.56
C LEU A 62 -23.86 3.30 -5.28
N GLN A 63 -23.76 4.55 -4.82
CA GLN A 63 -24.93 5.39 -4.57
C GLN A 63 -25.67 5.74 -5.86
N GLU A 64 -24.94 6.13 -6.91
CA GLU A 64 -25.53 6.43 -8.23
C GLU A 64 -26.19 5.20 -8.84
N SER A 65 -25.53 4.05 -8.78
CA SER A 65 -26.02 2.80 -9.37
C SER A 65 -27.29 2.29 -8.69
N ILE A 66 -27.39 2.36 -7.36
CA ILE A 66 -28.60 1.94 -6.63
C ILE A 66 -29.78 2.89 -6.91
N LEU A 67 -29.52 4.20 -6.98
CA LEU A 67 -30.54 5.19 -7.33
C LEU A 67 -30.98 5.07 -8.80
N GLY A 68 -30.03 4.79 -9.70
CA GLY A 68 -30.27 4.66 -11.15
C GLY A 68 -31.00 3.37 -11.53
N GLN A 69 -30.65 2.23 -10.91
CA GLN A 69 -31.27 0.93 -11.18
C GLN A 69 -32.61 0.73 -10.46
N SER A 70 -33.05 1.68 -9.63
CA SER A 70 -34.32 1.59 -8.89
C SER A 70 -34.46 0.28 -8.10
N ILE A 71 -33.38 -0.21 -7.47
CA ILE A 71 -33.41 -1.44 -6.67
C ILE A 71 -34.40 -1.22 -5.52
N SER A 72 -35.62 -1.72 -5.70
CA SER A 72 -36.76 -1.45 -4.83
C SER A 72 -36.56 -2.15 -3.49
N GLY A 73 -36.10 -1.43 -2.48
CA GLY A 73 -35.94 -1.96 -1.12
C GLY A 73 -34.73 -1.43 -0.37
N ILE A 74 -33.69 -0.96 -1.08
CA ILE A 74 -32.49 -0.37 -0.47
C ILE A 74 -32.60 1.15 -0.51
N LYS A 75 -32.95 1.76 0.63
CA LYS A 75 -32.97 3.24 0.79
C LYS A 75 -31.65 3.80 1.33
N TYR A 76 -30.86 2.96 1.98
CA TYR A 76 -29.61 3.33 2.62
C TYR A 76 -28.68 2.12 2.63
N ILE A 77 -27.41 2.33 2.30
CA ILE A 77 -26.37 1.30 2.33
C ILE A 77 -25.62 1.46 3.63
N SER A 78 -25.74 0.48 4.52
CA SER A 78 -24.98 0.48 5.76
C SER A 78 -23.50 0.25 5.49
N GLU A 79 -22.65 0.72 6.39
CA GLU A 79 -21.20 0.50 6.31
C GLU A 79 -20.85 -0.99 6.26
N SER A 80 -21.55 -1.81 7.05
CA SER A 80 -21.36 -3.26 7.04
C SER A 80 -21.71 -3.89 5.68
N LEU A 81 -22.70 -3.36 4.97
CA LEU A 81 -23.03 -3.81 3.62
C LEU A 81 -21.96 -3.35 2.62
N LYS A 82 -21.49 -2.09 2.70
CA LYS A 82 -20.41 -1.57 1.86
C LYS A 82 -19.14 -2.40 1.98
N ILE A 83 -18.70 -2.71 3.19
CA ILE A 83 -17.53 -3.56 3.45
C ILE A 83 -17.66 -4.89 2.71
N ARG A 84 -18.82 -5.56 2.82
CA ARG A 84 -19.02 -6.87 2.19
C ARG A 84 -19.10 -6.80 0.66
N LEU A 85 -19.64 -5.72 0.11
CA LEU A 85 -19.63 -5.47 -1.33
C LEU A 85 -18.20 -5.20 -1.83
N ALA A 86 -17.41 -4.41 -1.09
CA ALA A 86 -16.00 -4.18 -1.39
C ALA A 86 -15.17 -5.48 -1.37
N GLN A 87 -15.41 -6.36 -0.38
CA GLN A 87 -14.79 -7.68 -0.34
C GLN A 87 -15.15 -8.54 -1.56
N TYR A 88 -16.40 -8.47 -2.01
CA TYR A 88 -16.85 -9.21 -3.18
C TYR A 88 -16.27 -8.65 -4.48
N ILE A 89 -16.18 -7.33 -4.62
CA ILE A 89 -15.52 -6.66 -5.76
C ILE A 89 -14.04 -7.08 -5.82
N LEU A 90 -13.32 -6.96 -4.71
CA LEU A 90 -11.91 -7.40 -4.63
C LEU A 90 -11.75 -8.87 -5.04
N TYR A 91 -12.66 -9.73 -4.57
CA TYR A 91 -12.69 -11.13 -4.97
C TYR A 91 -12.91 -11.30 -6.48
N LEU A 92 -13.93 -10.63 -7.05
CA LEU A 92 -14.24 -10.69 -8.48
C LEU A 92 -13.06 -10.23 -9.34
N THR A 93 -12.43 -9.09 -9.00
CA THR A 93 -11.29 -8.54 -9.74
C THR A 93 -10.15 -9.56 -9.85
N ILE A 94 -9.86 -10.31 -8.78
CA ILE A 94 -8.80 -11.34 -8.80
C ILE A 94 -9.27 -12.61 -9.53
N ILE A 95 -10.49 -13.11 -9.27
CA ILE A 95 -10.91 -14.40 -9.85
C ILE A 95 -11.23 -14.33 -11.34
N ASN A 96 -11.68 -13.17 -11.82
CA ASN A 96 -12.04 -12.97 -13.22
C ASN A 96 -10.83 -12.65 -14.11
N GLU A 97 -9.66 -12.34 -13.53
CA GLU A 97 -8.43 -12.13 -14.29
C GLU A 97 -7.99 -13.44 -14.97
N GLU A 98 -8.00 -13.41 -16.30
CA GLU A 98 -7.67 -14.55 -17.16
C GLU A 98 -6.16 -14.77 -17.25
N ASP A 99 -5.37 -13.70 -17.23
CA ASP A 99 -3.92 -13.78 -17.24
C ASP A 99 -3.40 -14.24 -15.87
N SER A 100 -2.78 -15.43 -15.85
CA SER A 100 -2.29 -16.01 -14.59
C SER A 100 -1.21 -15.18 -13.91
N VAL A 101 -0.41 -14.43 -14.67
CA VAL A 101 0.65 -13.58 -14.13
C VAL A 101 0.04 -12.33 -13.52
N GLU A 102 -0.89 -11.69 -14.24
CA GLU A 102 -1.60 -10.50 -13.76
C GLU A 102 -2.42 -10.83 -12.52
N ARG A 103 -3.19 -11.93 -12.53
CA ARG A 103 -3.93 -12.40 -11.36
C ARG A 103 -3.03 -12.62 -10.15
N THR A 104 -1.84 -13.17 -10.38
CA THR A 104 -0.84 -13.38 -9.33
C THR A 104 -0.31 -12.07 -8.79
N PHE A 105 -0.05 -11.09 -9.65
CA PHE A 105 0.37 -9.76 -9.27
C PHE A 105 -0.70 -9.04 -8.43
N LEU A 106 -1.95 -9.01 -8.91
CA LEU A 106 -3.09 -8.42 -8.20
C LEU A 106 -3.30 -9.05 -6.82
N CYS A 107 -3.28 -10.39 -6.74
CA CYS A 107 -3.39 -11.11 -5.47
C CYS A 107 -2.23 -10.79 -4.52
N SER A 108 -0.99 -10.70 -5.03
CA SER A 108 0.17 -10.33 -4.24
C SER A 108 0.09 -8.90 -3.72
N ASN A 109 -0.39 -7.95 -4.54
CA ASN A 109 -0.59 -6.56 -4.09
C ASN A 109 -1.61 -6.49 -2.96
N TRP A 110 -2.81 -7.07 -3.13
CA TRP A 110 -3.81 -7.15 -2.05
C TRP A 110 -3.23 -7.72 -0.75
N MET A 111 -2.46 -8.82 -0.83
CA MET A 111 -1.88 -9.41 0.37
C MET A 111 -0.83 -8.55 1.06
N ASN A 112 -0.11 -7.71 0.31
CA ASN A 112 0.80 -6.74 0.93
C ASN A 112 0.04 -5.80 1.87
N TYR A 113 -1.17 -5.36 1.52
CA TYR A 113 -1.99 -4.51 2.40
C TYR A 113 -2.33 -5.21 3.72
N ILE A 114 -2.74 -6.47 3.66
CA ILE A 114 -3.08 -7.27 4.83
C ILE A 114 -1.87 -7.39 5.77
N VAL A 115 -0.72 -7.73 5.19
CA VAL A 115 0.55 -7.95 5.90
C VAL A 115 1.08 -6.66 6.53
N LEU A 116 0.90 -5.52 5.86
CA LEU A 116 1.46 -4.23 6.29
C LEU A 116 0.58 -3.53 7.33
N LYS A 117 -0.73 -3.82 7.39
CA LYS A 117 -1.67 -3.06 8.22
C LYS A 117 -2.28 -3.81 9.39
N HIS A 118 -2.89 -4.98 9.16
CA HIS A 118 -3.70 -5.63 10.19
C HIS A 118 -2.99 -6.81 10.86
N ASN A 119 -1.97 -7.39 10.21
CA ASN A 119 -1.31 -8.63 10.68
C ASN A 119 -2.27 -9.81 10.93
N ASP A 120 -3.54 -9.67 10.54
CA ASP A 120 -4.61 -10.59 10.85
C ASP A 120 -5.85 -10.31 9.97
N LEU A 121 -6.22 -11.28 9.15
CA LEU A 121 -7.40 -11.28 8.30
C LEU A 121 -8.71 -11.47 9.07
N THR A 122 -8.65 -12.06 10.28
CA THR A 122 -9.84 -12.43 11.06
C THR A 122 -10.66 -11.23 11.54
N SER A 123 -10.08 -10.03 11.48
CA SER A 123 -10.74 -8.77 11.79
C SER A 123 -11.87 -8.40 10.81
N LEU A 124 -11.86 -8.96 9.60
CA LEU A 124 -12.87 -8.71 8.58
C LEU A 124 -14.02 -9.72 8.61
N PRO A 125 -15.27 -9.28 8.32
CA PRO A 125 -16.37 -10.21 8.08
C PRO A 125 -16.01 -11.15 6.91
N ASN A 126 -16.34 -12.43 6.99
CA ASN A 126 -16.08 -13.42 5.93
C ASN A 126 -14.62 -13.56 5.48
N ALA A 127 -13.64 -13.29 6.36
CA ALA A 127 -12.21 -13.47 6.05
C ALA A 127 -11.86 -14.82 5.39
N MET A 128 -12.59 -15.89 5.75
CA MET A 128 -12.43 -17.22 5.16
C MET A 128 -12.72 -17.27 3.65
N LEU A 129 -13.64 -16.44 3.14
CA LEU A 129 -13.94 -16.40 1.70
C LEU A 129 -12.77 -15.78 0.93
N LEU A 130 -12.20 -14.70 1.47
CA LEU A 130 -11.02 -14.05 0.88
C LEU A 130 -9.77 -14.92 0.98
N SER A 131 -9.65 -15.77 1.99
CA SER A 131 -8.48 -16.66 2.10
C SER A 131 -8.33 -17.65 0.96
N HIS A 132 -9.39 -17.90 0.18
CA HIS A 132 -9.28 -18.72 -1.03
C HIS A 132 -8.40 -18.08 -2.11
N LEU A 133 -8.28 -16.75 -2.12
CA LEU A 133 -7.46 -16.03 -3.10
C LEU A 133 -5.96 -16.31 -2.94
N TYR A 134 -5.51 -16.78 -1.77
CA TYR A 134 -4.10 -17.12 -1.50
C TYR A 134 -3.51 -18.11 -2.49
N GLN A 135 -4.32 -19.00 -3.06
CA GLN A 135 -3.87 -19.95 -4.08
C GLN A 135 -3.34 -19.28 -5.36
N TYR A 136 -3.66 -17.99 -5.56
CA TYR A 136 -3.19 -17.20 -6.69
C TYR A 136 -1.95 -16.37 -6.37
N HIS A 137 -1.50 -16.35 -5.12
CA HIS A 137 -0.30 -15.60 -4.72
C HIS A 137 0.95 -16.00 -5.50
N ILE A 138 1.92 -15.09 -5.59
CA ILE A 138 3.22 -15.36 -6.22
C ILE A 138 3.90 -16.62 -5.66
N ASN A 139 3.69 -16.97 -4.38
CA ASN A 139 4.20 -18.23 -3.83
C ASN A 139 3.66 -19.45 -4.59
N ALA A 140 2.34 -19.55 -4.72
CA ALA A 140 1.68 -20.68 -5.35
C ALA A 140 2.00 -20.73 -6.85
N TYR A 141 2.05 -19.56 -7.51
CA TYR A 141 2.46 -19.45 -8.91
C TYR A 141 3.88 -19.99 -9.15
N VAL A 142 4.84 -19.59 -8.31
CA VAL A 142 6.23 -20.00 -8.46
C VAL A 142 6.44 -21.46 -8.07
N GLN A 143 5.73 -21.97 -7.05
CA GLN A 143 5.74 -23.42 -6.73
C GLN A 143 5.29 -24.26 -7.92
N ASN A 144 4.17 -23.88 -8.56
CA ASN A 144 3.66 -24.56 -9.75
C ASN A 144 4.68 -24.54 -10.91
N LEU A 145 5.33 -23.39 -11.14
CA LEU A 145 6.39 -23.28 -12.16
C LEU A 145 7.58 -24.20 -11.86
N CYS A 146 8.02 -24.30 -10.60
CA CYS A 146 9.13 -25.15 -10.17
C CYS A 146 8.80 -26.65 -10.31
N GLU A 147 7.55 -27.05 -10.10
CA GLU A 147 7.11 -28.44 -10.28
C GLU A 147 7.04 -28.83 -11.75
N ASN A 148 6.64 -27.89 -12.62
CA ASN A 148 6.35 -28.16 -14.03
C ASN A 148 7.48 -27.83 -15.00
N ARG A 149 8.50 -27.06 -14.58
CA ARG A 149 9.67 -26.72 -15.43
C ARG A 149 10.96 -27.21 -14.78
N ARG A 150 11.76 -27.98 -15.54
CA ARG A 150 13.18 -28.18 -15.23
C ARG A 150 13.91 -26.87 -15.53
N CYS A 151 14.18 -26.07 -14.51
CA CYS A 151 15.01 -24.87 -14.65
C CYS A 151 16.49 -25.27 -14.60
N GLU A 152 17.26 -24.97 -15.66
CA GLU A 152 18.63 -25.47 -15.84
C GLU A 152 19.73 -24.65 -15.12
N ASP A 153 19.42 -23.54 -14.46
CA ASP A 153 20.45 -22.52 -14.12
C ASP A 153 20.62 -22.17 -12.62
N GLY A 154 20.27 -23.03 -11.67
CA GLY A 154 20.51 -22.77 -10.23
C GLY A 154 19.67 -21.65 -9.58
N LEU A 155 18.93 -20.89 -10.39
CA LEU A 155 17.84 -19.99 -9.99
C LEU A 155 16.78 -20.70 -9.14
N GLU A 156 16.58 -22.00 -9.36
CA GLU A 156 15.66 -22.83 -8.58
C GLU A 156 16.00 -22.83 -7.08
N GLU A 157 17.28 -22.82 -6.69
CA GLU A 157 17.68 -22.85 -5.28
C GLU A 157 17.48 -21.48 -4.61
N ILE A 158 17.75 -20.39 -5.34
CA ILE A 158 17.49 -19.01 -4.86
C ILE A 158 15.98 -18.79 -4.70
N VAL A 159 15.20 -19.20 -5.70
CA VAL A 159 13.75 -19.11 -5.69
C VAL A 159 13.16 -20.03 -4.62
N ARG A 160 13.60 -21.29 -4.49
CA ARG A 160 13.18 -22.18 -3.41
C ARG A 160 13.54 -21.65 -2.03
N ASN A 161 14.69 -20.99 -1.88
CA ASN A 161 15.06 -20.35 -0.61
C ASN A 161 14.12 -19.18 -0.29
N LEU A 162 13.84 -18.29 -1.26
CA LEU A 162 12.86 -17.21 -1.09
C LEU A 162 11.44 -17.74 -0.82
N LEU A 163 11.02 -18.80 -1.53
CA LEU A 163 9.74 -19.47 -1.30
C LEU A 163 9.71 -20.24 0.02
N SER A 164 10.84 -20.74 0.54
CA SER A 164 10.91 -21.38 1.86
C SER A 164 10.73 -20.39 3.01
N LEU A 165 10.93 -19.10 2.73
CA LEU A 165 10.54 -18.00 3.59
C LEU A 165 9.04 -17.71 3.49
N ILE A 166 8.25 -18.45 2.71
CA ILE A 166 6.78 -18.42 2.72
C ILE A 166 6.33 -19.82 3.12
N PRO A 167 5.63 -20.02 4.25
CA PRO A 167 5.18 -21.35 4.60
C PRO A 167 4.31 -21.92 3.48
N ALA A 168 4.84 -23.00 2.91
CA ALA A 168 4.19 -23.82 1.92
C ALA A 168 3.17 -24.70 2.64
N THR A 169 2.02 -24.13 2.98
CA THR A 169 0.84 -24.95 3.21
C THR A 169 0.18 -25.20 1.87
N ASN A 170 -0.17 -26.47 1.61
CA ASN A 170 -1.14 -26.76 0.56
C ASN A 170 -2.39 -25.94 0.88
N TYR A 171 -2.71 -24.97 0.03
CA TYR A 171 -3.81 -24.03 0.23
C TYR A 171 -5.16 -24.71 -0.03
N ALA A 172 -5.47 -25.75 0.73
CA ALA A 172 -6.80 -26.35 0.76
C ALA A 172 -7.71 -25.53 1.68
N ASP A 173 -8.99 -25.41 1.32
CA ASP A 173 -10.00 -24.73 2.12
C ASP A 173 -9.99 -25.28 3.57
N GLY A 174 -9.63 -24.45 4.55
CA GLY A 174 -9.65 -24.80 5.97
C GLY A 174 -8.29 -25.05 6.65
N ASP A 175 -7.17 -25.07 5.91
CA ASP A 175 -5.81 -25.28 6.49
C ASP A 175 -5.10 -23.97 6.87
N PHE A 176 -5.80 -22.82 6.76
CA PHE A 176 -5.23 -21.53 7.13
C PHE A 176 -5.33 -21.32 8.65
N GLU A 177 -4.29 -21.69 9.39
CA GLU A 177 -4.10 -21.22 10.76
C GLU A 177 -3.68 -19.75 10.73
N PHE A 178 -4.65 -18.83 10.65
CA PHE A 178 -4.44 -17.38 10.70
C PHE A 178 -3.62 -16.94 11.93
N ASP A 179 -3.58 -17.76 12.97
CA ASP A 179 -2.83 -17.53 14.21
C ASP A 179 -1.34 -17.88 14.11
N ASN A 180 -0.88 -18.45 12.99
CA ASN A 180 0.51 -18.88 12.85
C ASN A 180 1.43 -17.71 12.48
N SER A 181 1.96 -17.05 13.52
CA SER A 181 2.90 -15.93 13.42
C SER A 181 4.10 -16.16 12.49
N SER A 182 4.52 -17.41 12.24
CA SER A 182 5.63 -17.69 11.34
C SER A 182 5.29 -17.40 9.86
N VAL A 183 4.03 -17.63 9.45
CA VAL A 183 3.48 -17.33 8.12
C VAL A 183 3.43 -15.85 7.84
N TRP A 184 3.00 -15.08 8.83
CA TRP A 184 2.93 -13.64 8.72
C TRP A 184 4.31 -12.98 8.68
N ASN A 185 5.26 -13.47 9.48
CA ASN A 185 6.63 -12.94 9.47
C ASN A 185 7.35 -13.21 8.14
N ALA A 186 7.14 -14.39 7.59
CA ALA A 186 7.56 -14.83 6.26
C ALA A 186 7.08 -13.89 5.14
N LEU A 187 5.76 -13.64 5.08
CA LEU A 187 5.17 -12.74 4.08
C LEU A 187 5.65 -11.29 4.26
N ARG A 188 5.85 -10.82 5.50
CA ARG A 188 6.45 -9.50 5.77
C ARG A 188 7.82 -9.35 5.14
N GLN A 189 8.69 -10.35 5.30
CA GLN A 189 10.05 -10.28 4.74
C GLN A 189 10.04 -10.09 3.21
N ILE A 190 9.08 -10.71 2.51
CA ILE A 190 8.96 -10.56 1.05
C ILE A 190 8.38 -9.21 0.66
N CYS A 191 7.39 -8.72 1.39
CA CYS A 191 6.89 -7.36 1.21
C CYS A 191 8.02 -6.34 1.41
N ASP A 192 8.79 -6.51 2.49
CA ASP A 192 9.93 -5.67 2.81
C ASP A 192 10.99 -5.72 1.69
N GLU A 193 11.32 -6.91 1.18
CA GLU A 193 12.26 -7.07 0.06
C GLU A 193 11.75 -6.43 -1.25
N ALA A 194 10.46 -6.56 -1.57
CA ALA A 194 9.85 -5.94 -2.74
C ALA A 194 9.83 -4.40 -2.64
N ILE A 195 9.50 -3.88 -1.46
CA ILE A 195 9.57 -2.44 -1.15
C ILE A 195 11.02 -1.96 -1.25
N LEU A 196 11.97 -2.70 -0.66
CA LEU A 196 13.40 -2.40 -0.77
C LEU A 196 13.88 -2.41 -2.23
N LYS A 197 13.33 -3.28 -3.09
CA LYS A 197 13.62 -3.30 -4.52
C LYS A 197 13.06 -2.07 -5.24
N ARG A 198 11.79 -1.67 -4.98
CA ARG A 198 11.22 -0.41 -5.50
C ARG A 198 12.05 0.80 -5.07
N ILE A 199 12.49 0.82 -3.80
CA ILE A 199 13.40 1.83 -3.23
C ILE A 199 14.74 1.83 -3.97
N ALA A 200 15.36 0.66 -4.19
CA ALA A 200 16.64 0.54 -4.89
C ALA A 200 16.54 1.06 -6.34
N ASP A 201 15.46 0.72 -7.05
CA ASP A 201 15.22 1.16 -8.42
C ASP A 201 14.98 2.68 -8.49
N LEU A 202 14.25 3.25 -7.52
CA LEU A 202 14.12 4.71 -7.40
C LEU A 202 15.49 5.39 -7.18
N ILE A 203 16.27 4.87 -6.24
CA ILE A 203 17.59 5.40 -5.91
C ILE A 203 18.52 5.35 -7.12
N SER A 204 18.42 4.30 -7.95
CA SER A 204 19.19 4.17 -9.19
C SER A 204 18.92 5.31 -10.18
N LYS A 205 17.68 5.81 -10.27
CA LYS A 205 17.32 6.95 -11.13
C LYS A 205 17.99 8.25 -10.70
N PHE A 206 18.28 8.40 -9.41
CA PHE A 206 18.97 9.57 -8.86
C PHE A 206 20.50 9.42 -8.80
N HIS A 207 21.04 8.22 -9.06
CA HIS A 207 22.49 7.97 -9.04
C HIS A 207 23.25 8.54 -10.25
N GLU A 208 22.54 8.91 -11.33
CA GLU A 208 23.16 9.52 -12.52
C GLU A 208 23.53 11.01 -12.31
N GLU A 209 22.99 11.66 -11.27
CA GLU A 209 23.25 13.08 -11.00
C GLU A 209 24.45 13.31 -10.07
N GLN A 210 25.19 14.42 -10.28
CA GLN A 210 26.21 14.86 -9.33
C GLN A 210 25.58 15.15 -7.97
N PHE A 211 26.01 14.41 -6.96
CA PHE A 211 25.50 14.53 -5.60
C PHE A 211 25.62 15.94 -5.04
N ASN A 212 24.46 16.48 -4.70
CA ASN A 212 24.29 17.71 -3.96
C ASN A 212 23.08 17.55 -3.01
N ILE A 213 22.87 18.54 -2.15
CA ILE A 213 21.79 18.47 -1.15
C ILE A 213 20.39 18.44 -1.77
N LYS A 214 20.20 19.00 -2.98
CA LYS A 214 18.94 18.94 -3.71
C LYS A 214 18.65 17.53 -4.19
N THR A 215 19.64 16.77 -4.66
CA THR A 215 19.46 15.36 -4.99
C THR A 215 19.03 14.56 -3.76
N VAL A 216 19.61 14.81 -2.57
CA VAL A 216 19.15 14.18 -1.31
C VAL A 216 17.69 14.55 -1.02
N TYR A 217 17.31 15.82 -1.12
CA TYR A 217 15.93 16.25 -0.92
C TYR A 217 14.97 15.55 -1.91
N LEU A 218 15.31 15.51 -3.20
CA LEU A 218 14.49 14.89 -4.24
C LEU A 218 14.37 13.37 -4.06
N SER A 219 15.45 12.68 -3.70
CA SER A 219 15.41 11.26 -3.39
C SER A 219 14.54 10.97 -2.16
N VAL A 220 14.71 11.73 -1.08
CA VAL A 220 13.90 11.53 0.14
C VAL A 220 12.44 11.86 -0.10
N LYS A 221 12.15 12.93 -0.86
CA LYS A 221 10.79 13.24 -1.31
C LYS A 221 10.23 12.12 -2.17
N GLY A 222 10.98 11.64 -3.16
CA GLY A 222 10.57 10.51 -4.00
C GLY A 222 10.31 9.24 -3.19
N LEU A 223 11.08 8.98 -2.13
CA LEU A 223 10.82 7.87 -1.21
C LEU A 223 9.46 8.03 -0.54
N VAL A 224 9.15 9.22 0.00
CA VAL A 224 7.85 9.52 0.61
C VAL A 224 6.72 9.45 -0.41
N ASP A 225 6.93 9.94 -1.63
CA ASP A 225 5.96 9.90 -2.71
C ASP A 225 5.60 8.44 -3.10
N LEU A 226 6.57 7.52 -3.09
CA LEU A 226 6.36 6.08 -3.32
C LEU A 226 5.58 5.37 -2.21
N LEU A 227 5.49 5.96 -1.01
CA LEU A 227 4.73 5.34 0.08
C LEU A 227 3.24 5.54 -0.17
N GLU A 228 2.62 4.67 -0.94
CA GLU A 228 1.15 4.67 -1.15
C GLU A 228 0.42 4.84 0.19
N TYR A 229 0.94 4.23 1.28
CA TYR A 229 0.49 4.49 2.64
C TYR A 229 1.59 5.11 3.51
N PRO A 230 1.30 6.21 4.24
CA PRO A 230 2.27 6.85 5.10
C PRO A 230 2.63 6.03 6.36
N TYR A 231 2.05 4.84 6.53
CA TYR A 231 2.25 3.96 7.68
C TYR A 231 3.10 2.73 7.37
N TYR A 232 3.68 2.63 6.15
CA TYR A 232 4.58 1.53 5.84
C TYR A 232 5.77 1.52 6.81
N ASN A 233 6.00 0.35 7.42
CA ASN A 233 7.10 0.14 8.34
C ASN A 233 8.41 -0.07 7.55
N ILE A 234 9.01 1.03 7.10
CA ILE A 234 10.25 0.99 6.32
C ILE A 234 11.44 1.24 7.23
N ASP A 235 12.49 0.45 7.02
CA ASP A 235 13.81 0.74 7.57
C ASP A 235 14.41 1.97 6.87
N ILE A 236 13.93 3.13 7.28
CA ILE A 236 14.27 4.42 6.69
C ILE A 236 15.76 4.73 6.84
N VAL A 237 16.40 4.20 7.88
CA VAL A 237 17.82 4.39 8.12
C VAL A 237 18.62 3.73 7.00
N ASN A 238 18.26 2.49 6.65
CA ASN A 238 18.89 1.75 5.56
C ASN A 238 18.54 2.35 4.18
N ALA A 239 17.29 2.74 3.94
CA ALA A 239 16.89 3.40 2.69
C ALA A 239 17.67 4.71 2.46
N ILE A 240 17.87 5.51 3.51
CA ILE A 240 18.67 6.74 3.44
C ILE A 240 20.16 6.44 3.25
N GLU A 241 20.70 5.38 3.85
CA GLU A 241 22.07 4.97 3.57
C GLU A 241 22.27 4.61 2.09
N MET A 242 21.30 3.95 1.47
CA MET A 242 21.31 3.66 0.04
C MET A 242 21.25 4.95 -0.80
N VAL A 243 20.42 5.93 -0.43
CA VAL A 243 20.36 7.26 -1.08
C VAL A 243 21.72 7.97 -1.03
N LEU A 244 22.44 7.83 0.10
CA LEU A 244 23.70 8.53 0.33
C LEU A 244 24.92 7.81 -0.28
N SER A 245 24.79 6.57 -0.73
CA SER A 245 25.85 5.75 -1.35
C SER A 245 27.19 5.77 -0.58
N GLY A 246 27.15 5.78 0.76
CA GLY A 246 28.36 5.83 1.59
C GLY A 246 29.14 7.15 1.55
N LYS A 247 28.52 8.27 1.15
CA LYS A 247 29.18 9.59 1.11
C LYS A 247 29.48 10.14 2.51
N ARG A 248 30.50 11.01 2.56
CA ARG A 248 31.11 11.49 3.81
C ARG A 248 30.07 12.05 4.79
N ASN A 249 30.09 11.51 5.99
CA ASN A 249 29.26 11.90 7.12
C ASN A 249 29.78 13.19 7.80
N THR A 250 30.07 14.23 7.02
CA THR A 250 30.49 15.52 7.56
C THR A 250 29.29 16.20 8.21
N ARG A 251 29.43 16.56 9.48
CA ARG A 251 28.40 17.31 10.20
C ARG A 251 28.43 18.78 9.79
N SER A 252 27.29 19.29 9.37
CA SER A 252 27.07 20.71 9.07
C SER A 252 25.94 21.23 9.95
N GLU A 253 25.92 22.54 10.17
CA GLU A 253 24.80 23.19 10.83
C GLU A 253 23.54 23.01 9.98
N LEU A 254 22.42 22.69 10.62
CA LEU A 254 21.12 22.49 9.97
C LEU A 254 20.79 23.65 9.02
N TRP A 255 21.08 24.88 9.44
CA TRP A 255 20.84 26.08 8.63
C TRP A 255 21.58 26.05 7.28
N LYS A 256 22.78 25.47 7.20
CA LYS A 256 23.51 25.38 5.92
C LYS A 256 22.82 24.46 4.93
N TYR A 257 22.17 23.38 5.39
CA TYR A 257 21.37 22.53 4.50
C TYR A 257 20.14 23.28 3.99
N ILE A 258 19.45 23.99 4.88
CA ILE A 258 18.26 24.80 4.55
C ILE A 258 18.62 25.90 3.54
N GLU A 259 19.67 26.68 3.80
CA GLU A 259 20.14 27.76 2.93
C GLU A 259 20.53 27.24 1.54
N ASN A 260 21.26 26.11 1.48
CA ASN A 260 21.59 25.48 0.21
C ASN A 260 20.34 25.05 -0.58
N LEU A 261 19.34 24.46 0.08
CA LEU A 261 18.09 24.06 -0.57
C LEU A 261 17.28 25.27 -1.05
N GLN A 262 17.22 26.35 -0.26
CA GLN A 262 16.58 27.61 -0.67
C GLN A 262 17.28 28.24 -1.88
N ASN A 263 18.61 28.25 -1.90
CA ASN A 263 19.40 28.76 -3.02
C ASN A 263 19.19 27.93 -4.30
N LEU A 264 18.86 26.64 -4.15
CA LEU A 264 18.55 25.73 -5.24
C LEU A 264 17.06 25.74 -5.65
N GLY A 265 16.25 26.62 -5.05
CA GLY A 265 14.85 26.85 -5.41
C GLY A 265 13.87 25.80 -4.89
N VAL A 266 14.22 25.05 -3.84
CA VAL A 266 13.31 24.06 -3.24
C VAL A 266 12.25 24.76 -2.40
N THR A 267 10.98 24.50 -2.71
CA THR A 267 9.81 25.01 -1.96
C THR A 267 8.87 23.85 -1.62
N PRO A 268 8.61 23.58 -0.33
CA PRO A 268 7.67 22.54 0.09
C PRO A 268 6.21 22.95 -0.16
N VAL A 269 5.32 21.95 -0.30
CA VAL A 269 3.98 22.12 -0.89
C VAL A 269 2.92 22.52 0.15
N CYS A 270 3.02 22.07 1.41
CA CYS A 270 1.94 22.17 2.41
C CYS A 270 2.30 22.96 3.70
N ASN A 271 1.33 23.69 4.25
CA ASN A 271 1.45 24.67 5.35
C ASN A 271 1.46 24.10 6.78
N LEU A 272 2.29 23.08 7.04
CA LEU A 272 2.46 22.56 8.39
C LEU A 272 3.42 23.38 9.25
N ASP A 273 2.86 24.07 10.24
CA ASP A 273 3.61 24.87 11.22
C ASP A 273 4.45 24.04 12.20
N SER A 274 4.17 22.74 12.32
CA SER A 274 4.90 21.80 13.18
C SER A 274 6.24 21.34 12.61
N SER A 275 6.44 21.52 11.29
CA SER A 275 7.68 21.16 10.60
C SER A 275 8.80 22.18 10.88
N ILE A 276 10.04 21.72 11.13
CA ILE A 276 11.18 22.59 11.40
C ILE A 276 11.92 22.92 10.10
N ILE A 277 12.28 21.89 9.34
CA ILE A 277 13.02 22.02 8.07
C ILE A 277 12.11 22.61 6.99
N LEU A 278 10.91 22.06 6.79
CA LEU A 278 10.03 22.49 5.70
C LEU A 278 9.53 23.93 5.88
N ARG A 279 9.13 24.30 7.10
CA ARG A 279 8.79 25.69 7.45
C ARG A 279 9.97 26.65 7.20
N ALA A 280 11.19 26.26 7.57
CA ALA A 280 12.38 27.08 7.34
C ALA A 280 12.69 27.23 5.85
N LEU A 281 12.44 26.23 5.01
CA LEU A 281 12.58 26.35 3.56
C LEU A 281 11.60 27.38 2.96
N ARG A 282 10.36 27.43 3.47
CA ARG A 282 9.30 28.31 2.98
C ARG A 282 9.52 29.79 3.32
N HIS A 283 9.89 30.07 4.57
CA HIS A 283 10.02 31.43 5.06
C HIS A 283 11.49 31.88 5.07
N LYS A 284 11.93 32.53 3.99
CA LYS A 284 13.30 33.08 3.85
C LYS A 284 13.72 34.02 4.98
N ASN A 285 12.76 34.61 5.70
CA ASN A 285 12.97 35.66 6.70
C ASN A 285 12.26 35.41 8.03
N ASP A 286 11.66 34.23 8.28
CA ASP A 286 11.08 34.02 9.61
C ASP A 286 12.17 33.99 10.66
N THR A 287 11.91 34.68 11.76
CA THR A 287 12.71 34.66 12.98
C THR A 287 12.61 33.26 13.59
N PHE A 288 13.30 32.30 12.97
CA PHE A 288 13.49 30.96 13.48
C PHE A 288 14.25 31.12 14.80
N ASP A 289 13.53 31.05 15.91
CA ASP A 289 14.07 31.41 17.21
C ASP A 289 15.20 30.43 17.60
N ILE A 290 16.27 31.04 18.11
CA ILE A 290 17.63 30.55 17.96
C ILE A 290 17.94 29.59 19.11
N GLN A 291 17.55 28.33 18.93
CA GLN A 291 18.23 27.20 19.59
C GLN A 291 18.63 26.10 18.59
N ASN A 292 17.94 25.97 17.46
CA ASN A 292 18.18 24.89 16.49
C ASN A 292 19.09 25.27 15.30
N LYS A 293 19.42 26.55 15.08
CA LYS A 293 20.28 26.98 13.95
C LYS A 293 21.71 26.41 14.03
N SER A 294 22.23 26.23 15.25
CA SER A 294 23.55 25.67 15.52
C SER A 294 23.55 24.15 15.66
N LEU A 295 22.38 23.48 15.53
CA LEU A 295 22.30 22.03 15.57
C LEU A 295 23.13 21.45 14.43
N LYS A 296 24.15 20.66 14.78
CA LYS A 296 25.05 20.03 13.81
C LYS A 296 24.54 18.65 13.47
N LEU A 297 24.09 18.48 12.24
CA LEU A 297 23.62 17.22 11.69
C LEU A 297 24.55 16.72 10.60
N SER A 298 24.81 15.42 10.61
CA SER A 298 25.30 14.71 9.43
C SER A 298 24.23 14.73 8.34
N ILE A 299 24.64 14.50 7.10
CA ILE A 299 23.70 14.44 5.98
C ILE A 299 22.68 13.30 6.14
N LYS A 300 23.09 12.21 6.80
CA LYS A 300 22.21 11.10 7.20
C LYS A 300 21.16 11.55 8.21
N GLU A 301 21.58 12.15 9.32
CA GLU A 301 20.65 12.66 10.34
C GLU A 301 19.68 13.68 9.71
N PHE A 302 20.18 14.61 8.90
CA PHE A 302 19.36 15.57 8.16
C PHE A 302 18.32 14.88 7.25
N ALA A 303 18.73 13.90 6.45
CA ALA A 303 17.82 13.18 5.56
C ALA A 303 16.74 12.40 6.32
N VAL A 304 17.07 11.82 7.48
CA VAL A 304 16.10 11.11 8.33
C VAL A 304 15.06 12.09 8.88
N TYR A 305 15.49 13.24 9.40
CA TYR A 305 14.55 14.26 9.86
C TYR A 305 13.68 14.79 8.71
N LEU A 306 14.29 15.04 7.55
CA LEU A 306 13.57 15.48 6.36
C LEU A 306 12.51 14.47 5.92
N PHE A 307 12.82 13.16 5.97
CA PHE A 307 11.86 12.11 5.66
C PHE A 307 10.63 12.19 6.55
N TYR A 308 10.81 12.26 7.87
CA TYR A 308 9.68 12.30 8.80
C TYR A 308 8.85 13.59 8.64
N GLU A 309 9.48 14.73 8.38
CA GLU A 309 8.73 15.95 8.11
C GLU A 309 7.92 15.87 6.81
N LEU A 310 8.49 15.33 5.73
CA LEU A 310 7.78 15.09 4.47
C LEU A 310 6.68 14.03 4.62
N LEU A 311 6.90 13.01 5.44
CA LEU A 311 5.90 11.99 5.74
C LEU A 311 4.70 12.59 6.49
N LEU A 312 4.96 13.41 7.50
CA LEU A 312 3.91 14.17 8.20
C LEU A 312 3.15 15.10 7.24
N GLU A 313 3.87 15.71 6.29
CA GLU A 313 3.25 16.50 5.21
C GLU A 313 2.28 15.66 4.37
N LYS A 314 2.70 14.47 3.96
CA LYS A 314 1.87 13.53 3.21
C LYS A 314 0.64 13.10 4.00
N ILE A 315 0.81 12.71 5.27
CA ILE A 315 -0.30 12.29 6.15
C ILE A 315 -1.38 13.36 6.24
N GLU A 316 -0.97 14.62 6.47
CA GLU A 316 -1.93 15.70 6.65
C GLU A 316 -2.62 16.10 5.33
N LEU A 317 -1.93 16.00 4.20
CA LEU A 317 -2.55 16.15 2.88
C LEU A 317 -3.62 15.07 2.63
N THR A 318 -3.33 13.81 2.97
CA THR A 318 -4.29 12.71 2.85
C THR A 318 -5.53 12.95 3.72
N LYS A 319 -5.37 13.39 4.97
CA LYS A 319 -6.50 13.73 5.85
C LYS A 319 -7.39 14.86 5.34
N ILE A 320 -6.80 15.88 4.70
CA ILE A 320 -7.57 17.00 4.14
C ILE A 320 -8.44 16.50 2.98
N GLN A 321 -7.90 15.62 2.14
CA GLN A 321 -8.63 15.01 1.02
C GLN A 321 -9.78 14.09 1.50
N GLU A 322 -9.68 13.50 2.68
CA GLU A 322 -10.74 12.68 3.29
C GLU A 322 -11.87 13.50 3.94
N HIS A 323 -11.74 14.83 4.01
CA HIS A 323 -12.69 15.74 4.66
C HIS A 323 -13.30 16.81 3.73
N GLU A 324 -12.93 16.81 2.45
CA GLU A 324 -13.57 17.59 1.38
C GLU A 324 -14.53 16.70 0.57
#